data_AF-A0A212D242-F1
#
_entry.id   AF-A0A212D242-F1
#
_cell.length_a   1.000
_cell.length_b   1.000
_cell.length_c   1.000
_cell.angle_alpha   90.00
_cell.angle_beta   90.00
_cell.angle_gamma   90.00
#
_symmetry.space_group_name_H-M   'P 1'
#
loop_
_entity.id
_entity.type
_entity.pdbx_description
1 polymer ?
#
loop_
_entity_poly.entity_id
_entity_poly.type
_entity_poly.pdbx_seq_one_letter_code
_entity_poly.pdbx_strand_id
1 'polypeptide(L)'
;FEDADLSLVVPSALFAAVGTAGQRCTTARRLFLHESIHDEVVNRLKKAYAQIRVGNPWDSNVLYGPLHTKQAVSMFLGAVEEAKKEGGTVVYGGKVMTT
;
A
#
# COMPACT_ATOMS: atom_id res chain seq x y z
N PHE A 1 -3.59 17.49 -7.12
CA PHE A 1 -3.61 18.96 -7.11
C PHE A 1 -3.29 19.45 -5.71
N GLU A 2 -2.82 20.68 -5.58
CA GLU A 2 -2.39 21.27 -4.29
C GLU A 2 -3.54 21.49 -3.29
N ASP A 3 -4.76 21.65 -3.80
CA ASP A 3 -5.99 21.91 -3.07
C ASP A 3 -6.77 20.62 -2.73
N ALA A 4 -6.18 19.45 -2.96
CA ALA A 4 -6.85 18.18 -2.73
C ALA A 4 -7.16 17.99 -1.24
N ASP A 5 -8.39 17.58 -0.92
CA ASP A 5 -8.79 17.25 0.44
C ASP A 5 -8.08 15.97 0.91
N LEU A 6 -7.03 16.13 1.72
CA LEU A 6 -6.23 15.01 2.22
C LEU A 6 -7.01 14.09 3.17
N SER A 7 -8.12 14.55 3.75
CA SER A 7 -8.98 13.71 4.57
C SER A 7 -9.72 12.66 3.73
N LEU A 8 -9.97 12.95 2.46
CA LEU A 8 -10.56 12.03 1.50
C LEU A 8 -9.50 11.24 0.74
N VAL A 9 -8.43 11.91 0.30
CA VAL A 9 -7.37 11.30 -0.53
C VAL A 9 -6.70 10.13 0.20
N VAL A 10 -6.28 10.32 1.46
CA VAL A 10 -5.51 9.30 2.19
C VAL A 10 -6.28 7.98 2.37
N PRO A 11 -7.51 7.94 2.93
CA PRO A 11 -8.25 6.69 3.08
C PRO A 11 -8.64 6.09 1.72
N SER A 12 -8.99 6.92 0.74
CA SER A 12 -9.38 6.44 -0.59
C SER A 12 -8.20 5.79 -1.32
N ALA A 13 -7.04 6.43 -1.33
CA ALA A 13 -5.82 5.91 -1.94
C ALA A 13 -5.35 4.63 -1.25
N LEU A 14 -5.42 4.60 0.10
CA LEU A 14 -5.10 3.40 0.87
C LEU A 14 -6.00 2.24 0.44
N PHE A 15 -7.31 2.40 0.54
CA PHE A 15 -8.28 1.36 0.16
C PHE A 15 -8.13 0.94 -1.31
N ALA A 16 -7.87 1.89 -2.20
CA ALA A 16 -7.65 1.63 -3.62
C ALA A 16 -6.38 0.81 -3.89
N ALA A 17 -5.34 0.95 -3.07
CA ALA A 17 -4.09 0.22 -3.20
C ALA A 17 -4.12 -1.16 -2.51
N VAL A 18 -4.71 -1.24 -1.32
CA VAL A 18 -4.60 -2.42 -0.45
C VAL A 18 -5.77 -3.39 -0.56
N GLY A 19 -6.92 -2.93 -1.06
CA GLY A 19 -8.12 -3.77 -1.22
C GLY A 19 -7.78 -5.06 -1.98
N THR A 20 -8.30 -6.19 -1.48
CA THR A 20 -8.00 -7.55 -1.98
C THR A 20 -6.49 -7.85 -2.08
N ALA A 21 -5.71 -7.38 -1.11
CA ALA A 21 -4.24 -7.45 -1.09
C ALA A 21 -3.56 -6.84 -2.33
N GLY A 22 -4.21 -5.84 -2.95
CA GLY A 22 -3.77 -5.21 -4.19
C GLY A 22 -3.94 -6.08 -5.44
N GLN A 23 -4.54 -7.26 -5.34
CA GLN A 23 -4.80 -8.19 -6.45
C GLN A 23 -6.08 -7.80 -7.21
N ARG A 24 -6.12 -6.57 -7.72
CA ARG A 24 -7.24 -6.02 -8.48
C ARG A 24 -6.71 -5.32 -9.73
N CYS A 25 -7.36 -5.52 -10.89
CA CYS A 25 -6.95 -4.90 -12.15
C CYS A 25 -6.94 -3.36 -12.09
N THR A 26 -7.79 -2.79 -11.24
CA THR A 26 -7.91 -1.34 -10.99
C THR A 26 -7.17 -0.89 -9.72
N THR A 27 -6.21 -1.66 -9.20
CA THR A 27 -5.46 -1.27 -8.00
C THR A 27 -4.64 0.00 -8.23
N ALA A 28 -4.64 0.91 -7.25
CA ALA A 28 -3.90 2.16 -7.31
C ALA A 28 -2.40 1.91 -7.06
N ARG A 29 -1.65 1.59 -8.12
CA ARG A 29 -0.20 1.32 -8.05
C ARG A 29 0.68 2.55 -8.19
N ARG A 30 0.14 3.65 -8.72
CA ARG A 30 0.86 4.91 -8.94
C ARG A 30 -0.03 6.06 -8.51
N LEU A 31 0.52 6.96 -7.70
CA LEU A 31 -0.13 8.17 -7.24
C LEU A 31 0.70 9.36 -7.69
N PHE A 32 0.08 10.30 -8.40
CA PHE A 32 0.72 11.55 -8.81
C PHE A 32 0.30 12.63 -7.81
N LEU A 33 1.29 13.23 -7.16
CA LEU A 33 1.09 14.22 -6.11
C LEU A 33 1.66 15.56 -6.56
N HIS A 34 0.96 16.64 -6.21
CA HIS A 34 1.54 17.97 -6.35
C HIS A 34 2.67 18.12 -5.32
N GLU A 35 3.77 18.78 -5.71
CA GLU A 35 4.97 18.89 -4.88
C GLU A 35 4.69 19.46 -3.49
N SER A 36 3.77 20.44 -3.40
CA SER A 36 3.39 21.10 -2.13
C SER A 36 2.73 20.17 -1.10
N ILE A 37 2.16 19.04 -1.53
CA ILE A 37 1.46 18.09 -0.64
C ILE A 37 2.13 16.71 -0.59
N HIS A 38 3.21 16.50 -1.36
CA HIS A 38 3.84 15.20 -1.54
C HIS A 38 4.22 14.55 -0.19
N ASP A 39 5.04 15.24 0.59
CA ASP A 39 5.60 14.69 1.82
C ASP A 39 4.54 14.43 2.88
N GLU A 40 3.54 15.31 2.96
CA GLU A 40 2.42 15.15 3.88
C GLU A 40 1.60 13.91 3.54
N VAL A 41 1.25 13.72 2.27
CA VAL A 41 0.49 12.55 1.81
C VAL A 41 1.29 11.27 2.05
N VAL A 42 2.59 11.24 1.73
CA VAL A 42 3.46 10.09 1.96
C VAL A 42 3.51 9.72 3.45
N ASN A 43 3.67 10.71 4.34
CA ASN A 43 3.72 10.48 5.78
C ASN A 43 2.37 9.99 6.33
N ARG A 44 1.25 10.58 5.89
CA ARG A 44 -0.09 10.14 6.30
C ARG A 44 -0.40 8.72 5.81
N LEU A 45 -0.06 8.38 4.57
CA LEU A 45 -0.19 7.03 4.04
C LEU A 45 0.67 6.03 4.81
N LYS A 46 1.94 6.34 5.09
CA LYS A 46 2.83 5.49 5.90
C LYS A 46 2.18 5.14 7.25
N LYS A 47 1.62 6.13 7.95
CA LYS A 47 0.90 5.92 9.22
C LYS A 47 -0.34 5.06 9.03
N ALA A 48 -1.12 5.31 7.98
CA ALA A 48 -2.36 4.56 7.73
C ALA A 48 -2.08 3.09 7.38
N TYR A 49 -1.06 2.82 6.55
CA TYR A 49 -0.59 1.46 6.26
C TYR A 49 -0.17 0.69 7.53
N ALA A 50 0.40 1.38 8.52
CA ALA A 50 0.79 0.79 9.81
C ALA A 50 -0.39 0.33 10.67
N GLN A 51 -1.61 0.79 10.39
CA GLN A 51 -2.81 0.43 11.14
C GLN A 51 -3.61 -0.73 10.52
N ILE A 52 -3.22 -1.19 9.32
CA ILE A 52 -3.98 -2.22 8.61
C ILE A 52 -3.84 -3.58 9.29
N ARG A 53 -4.97 -4.26 9.46
CA ARG A 53 -5.03 -5.67 9.87
C ARG A 53 -5.25 -6.56 8.66
N VAL A 54 -4.29 -7.44 8.41
CA VAL A 54 -4.32 -8.48 7.37
C VAL A 54 -4.42 -9.84 8.06
N GLY A 55 -5.29 -10.74 7.60
CA GLY A 55 -5.48 -12.01 8.30
C GLY A 55 -6.64 -12.86 7.79
N ASN A 56 -7.26 -13.59 8.71
CA ASN A 56 -8.37 -14.48 8.43
C ASN A 56 -9.65 -13.67 8.08
N PRO A 57 -10.29 -13.91 6.91
CA PRO A 57 -11.50 -13.18 6.51
C PRO A 57 -12.72 -13.40 7.43
N TRP A 58 -12.70 -14.40 8.30
CA TRP A 58 -13.76 -14.62 9.30
C TRP A 58 -13.66 -13.69 10.53
N ASP A 59 -12.52 -13.00 10.72
CA ASP A 59 -12.37 -11.97 11.75
C ASP A 59 -12.89 -10.62 11.21
N SER A 60 -13.91 -10.06 11.86
CA SER A 60 -14.51 -8.79 11.46
C SER A 60 -13.55 -7.60 11.55
N ASN A 61 -12.42 -7.74 12.23
CA ASN A 61 -11.39 -6.71 12.33
C ASN A 61 -10.33 -6.82 11.22
N VAL A 62 -10.38 -7.83 10.36
CA VAL A 62 -9.45 -8.01 9.24
C VAL A 62 -10.00 -7.30 8.01
N LEU A 63 -9.16 -6.47 7.38
CA LEU A 63 -9.55 -5.71 6.20
C LEU A 63 -9.45 -6.56 4.91
N TYR A 64 -8.39 -7.37 4.79
CA TYR A 64 -8.17 -8.27 3.66
C TYR A 64 -7.23 -9.43 4.01
N GLY A 65 -7.26 -10.48 3.19
CA GLY A 65 -6.44 -11.69 3.34
C GLY A 65 -5.06 -11.59 2.69
N PRO A 66 -4.30 -12.70 2.64
CA PRO A 66 -2.97 -12.73 2.04
C PRO A 66 -3.01 -12.65 0.50
N LEU A 67 -1.82 -12.53 -0.10
CA LEU A 67 -1.64 -12.81 -1.53
C LEU A 67 -2.02 -14.28 -1.84
N HIS A 68 -2.45 -14.53 -3.07
CA HIS A 68 -3.03 -15.81 -3.48
C HIS A 68 -2.05 -16.99 -3.38
N THR A 69 -0.76 -16.78 -3.69
CA THR A 69 0.25 -17.85 -3.73
C THR A 69 1.62 -17.40 -3.21
N LYS A 70 2.47 -18.35 -2.83
CA LYS A 70 3.88 -18.10 -2.49
C LYS A 70 4.67 -17.52 -3.67
N GLN A 71 4.32 -17.87 -4.89
CA GLN A 71 4.93 -17.30 -6.09
C GLN A 71 4.61 -15.80 -6.21
N ALA A 72 3.36 -15.40 -5.96
CA ALA A 72 2.97 -13.99 -5.95
C ALA A 72 3.74 -13.19 -4.89
N VAL A 73 3.98 -13.79 -3.71
CA VAL A 73 4.83 -13.19 -2.67
C VAL A 73 6.27 -13.00 -3.18
N SER A 74 6.87 -14.03 -3.78
CA SER A 74 8.23 -13.95 -4.34
C SER A 74 8.35 -12.86 -5.41
N MET A 75 7.38 -12.79 -6.33
CA MET A 75 7.34 -11.74 -7.36
C MET A 75 7.24 -10.34 -6.76
N PHE A 76 6.40 -10.16 -5.73
CA PHE A 76 6.26 -8.86 -5.07
C PHE A 76 7.56 -8.44 -4.36
N LEU A 77 8.23 -9.36 -3.67
CA LEU A 77 9.54 -9.09 -3.05
C LEU A 77 10.59 -8.74 -4.11
N GLY A 78 10.62 -9.46 -5.23
CA GLY A 78 11.51 -9.14 -6.35
C GLY A 78 11.28 -7.73 -6.89
N ALA A 79 10.02 -7.33 -7.06
CA ALA A 79 9.67 -5.98 -7.50
C ALA A 79 10.09 -4.89 -6.48
N VAL A 80 9.98 -5.17 -5.18
CA VAL A 80 10.45 -4.25 -4.13
C VAL A 80 11.97 -4.08 -4.18
N GLU A 81 12.72 -5.17 -4.36
CA GLU A 81 14.18 -5.09 -4.47
C GLU A 81 14.62 -4.37 -5.75
N GLU A 82 13.91 -4.58 -6.86
CA GLU A 82 14.21 -3.86 -8.10
C GLU A 82 13.95 -2.36 -7.96
N ALA A 83 12.82 -1.98 -7.35
CA ALA A 83 12.52 -0.58 -7.08
C ALA A 83 13.60 0.11 -6.22
N LYS A 84 14.21 -0.61 -5.25
CA LYS A 84 15.34 -0.08 -4.46
C LYS A 84 16.59 0.13 -5.31
N LYS A 85 16.92 -0.81 -6.20
CA LYS A 85 18.08 -0.68 -7.11
C LYS A 85 17.93 0.48 -8.08
N GLU A 86 16.71 0.77 -8.51
CA GLU A 86 16.36 1.92 -9.34
C GLU A 86 16.37 3.26 -8.56
N GLY A 87 16.71 3.25 -7.27
CA GLY A 87 16.79 4.44 -6.42
C GLY A 87 15.50 4.77 -5.65
N GLY A 88 14.49 3.90 -5.73
CA GLY A 88 13.26 4.02 -4.97
C GLY A 88 13.46 3.79 -3.47
N THR A 89 12.64 4.46 -2.65
CA THR A 89 12.66 4.32 -1.19
C THR A 89 11.41 3.59 -0.70
N VAL A 90 11.60 2.52 0.08
CA VAL A 90 10.49 1.83 0.75
C VAL A 90 10.13 2.57 2.04
N VAL A 91 9.03 3.33 2.01
CA VAL A 91 8.57 4.13 3.17
C VAL A 91 7.86 3.31 4.25
N TYR A 92 7.29 2.15 3.89
CA TYR A 92 6.62 1.21 4.78
C TYR A 92 6.58 -0.20 4.18
N GLY A 93 6.57 -1.23 5.02
CA GLY A 93 6.39 -2.62 4.59
C GLY A 93 7.61 -3.19 3.87
N GLY A 94 7.40 -3.76 2.68
CA GLY A 94 8.46 -4.36 1.86
C GLY A 94 9.04 -5.68 2.40
N LYS A 95 8.31 -6.36 3.28
CA LYS A 95 8.70 -7.64 3.87
C LYS A 95 7.49 -8.57 3.98
N VAL A 96 7.75 -9.87 4.04
CA VAL A 96 6.71 -10.86 4.32
C VAL A 96 6.21 -10.65 5.74
N MET A 97 4.88 -10.58 5.91
CA MET A 97 4.27 -10.59 7.24
C MET A 97 4.31 -12.02 7.78
N THR A 98 5.00 -12.22 8.89
CA THR A 98 4.90 -13.45 9.67
C THR A 98 3.78 -13.27 10.67
N THR A 99 2.72 -14.07 10.54
CA THR A 99 1.74 -14.28 11.62
C THR A 99 2.38 -15.09 12.74
#